data_AF-A0AAJ1TLK9-F1
#
_entry.id   AF-A0AAJ1TLK9-F1
#
_cell.length_a   1.000
_cell.length_b   1.000
_cell.length_c   1.000
_cell.angle_alpha   90.00
_cell.angle_beta   90.00
_cell.angle_gamma   90.00
#
_symmetry.space_group_name_H-M   'P 1'
#
loop_
_entity.id
_entity.type
_entity.pdbx_description
1 polymer ?
#
loop_
_entity_poly.entity_id
_entity_poly.type
_entity_poly.pdbx_seq_one_letter_code
_entity_poly.pdbx_strand_id
1 'polypeptide(L)'
;MKKVYVKVIDDFLVDQKEKGRSIETVKKYNSILQQFSSWVDKQGGDVNDLTRVDVQNYINHLINVVGNSATTIENKFAVLSLFSKYVGRPHVVEQISRPKTRKAMHRAPKSLDRNERNRVLREVERSGNLRNIAISYLFLYTGLRVSELVDLDQDDIMMSERRGSVIVGRGKGDIERIVPLPQEARFHLKRYLQDRNSNIEALFVSYYRKSFARITVRAVQKLLQKYDIHPHQLRHTYCRELVGSGVDIATVAELAGHGDINVTRRYSKPSDDELEQAVQKTFG
;
A
#
# COMPACT_ATOMS: atom_id res chain seq x y z
N MET A 1 -33.48 15.85 3.82
CA MET A 1 -33.67 15.11 2.56
C MET A 1 -32.34 14.55 2.09
N LYS A 2 -32.12 13.22 2.17
CA LYS A 2 -30.99 12.58 1.49
C LYS A 2 -31.28 12.64 -0.01
N LYS A 3 -30.56 13.51 -0.72
CA LYS A 3 -30.78 13.80 -2.15
C LYS A 3 -30.54 12.56 -3.01
N VAL A 4 -31.27 12.48 -4.12
CA VAL A 4 -31.28 11.42 -5.16
C VAL A 4 -29.88 11.00 -5.65
N TYR A 5 -28.86 11.86 -5.48
CA TYR A 5 -27.46 11.67 -5.89
C TYR A 5 -26.76 10.44 -5.30
N VAL A 6 -27.21 9.98 -4.12
CA VAL A 6 -26.70 8.76 -3.50
C VAL A 6 -26.98 7.54 -4.38
N LYS A 7 -28.11 7.53 -5.09
CA LYS A 7 -28.58 6.34 -5.81
C LYS A 7 -27.74 5.99 -7.04
N VAL A 8 -27.45 6.95 -7.93
CA VAL A 8 -26.67 6.66 -9.16
C VAL A 8 -25.23 6.27 -8.84
N ILE A 9 -24.65 6.89 -7.82
CA ILE A 9 -23.32 6.50 -7.31
C ILE A 9 -23.39 5.09 -6.71
N ASP A 10 -24.41 4.79 -5.90
CA ASP A 10 -24.58 3.45 -5.31
C ASP A 10 -24.76 2.37 -6.39
N ASP A 11 -25.58 2.63 -7.41
CA ASP A 11 -25.80 1.72 -8.54
C ASP A 11 -24.49 1.47 -9.30
N PHE A 12 -23.70 2.52 -9.57
CA PHE A 12 -22.36 2.37 -10.13
C PHE A 12 -21.46 1.50 -9.25
N LEU A 13 -21.48 1.70 -7.93
CA LEU A 13 -20.65 0.92 -7.02
C LEU A 13 -21.07 -0.56 -6.95
N VAL A 14 -22.36 -0.86 -7.11
CA VAL A 14 -22.87 -2.23 -7.24
C VAL A 14 -22.36 -2.85 -8.55
N ASP A 15 -22.51 -2.17 -9.69
CA ASP A 15 -21.98 -2.62 -10.99
C ASP A 15 -20.46 -2.91 -10.92
N GLN A 16 -19.69 -2.06 -10.23
CA GLN A 16 -18.25 -2.29 -10.07
C GLN A 16 -17.94 -3.52 -9.20
N LYS A 17 -18.76 -3.82 -8.19
CA LYS A 17 -18.62 -5.06 -7.40
C LYS A 17 -18.92 -6.29 -8.25
N GLU A 18 -20.00 -6.25 -9.03
CA GLU A 18 -20.41 -7.35 -9.92
C GLU A 18 -19.35 -7.62 -11.00
N LYS A 19 -18.64 -6.58 -11.45
CA LYS A 19 -17.46 -6.69 -12.34
C LYS A 19 -16.19 -7.20 -11.64
N GLY A 20 -16.28 -7.66 -10.39
CA GLY A 20 -15.18 -8.28 -9.66
C GLY A 20 -14.14 -7.29 -9.10
N ARG A 21 -14.46 -6.00 -8.96
CA ARG A 21 -13.53 -5.05 -8.30
C ARG A 21 -13.46 -5.34 -6.80
N SER A 22 -12.26 -5.24 -6.22
CA SER A 22 -12.06 -5.43 -4.78
C SER A 22 -12.84 -4.42 -3.95
N ILE A 23 -13.20 -4.82 -2.73
CA ILE A 23 -13.95 -3.99 -1.77
C ILE A 23 -13.23 -2.66 -1.53
N GLU A 24 -11.90 -2.68 -1.44
CA GLU A 24 -11.05 -1.51 -1.24
C GLU A 24 -11.09 -0.56 -2.44
N THR A 25 -11.10 -1.12 -3.66
CA THR A 25 -11.24 -0.34 -4.89
C THR A 25 -12.59 0.37 -4.93
N VAL A 26 -13.67 -0.34 -4.58
CA VAL A 26 -15.03 0.21 -4.55
C VAL A 26 -15.16 1.29 -3.45
N LYS A 27 -14.59 1.06 -2.26
CA LYS A 27 -14.51 2.10 -1.21
C LYS A 27 -13.77 3.35 -1.69
N LYS A 28 -12.66 3.19 -2.41
CA LYS A 28 -11.91 4.30 -3.01
C LYS A 28 -12.75 5.05 -4.03
N TYR A 29 -13.45 4.34 -4.92
CA TYR A 29 -14.33 4.96 -5.92
C TYR A 29 -15.44 5.77 -5.24
N ASN A 30 -16.11 5.18 -4.25
CA ASN A 30 -17.14 5.86 -3.47
C ASN A 30 -16.60 7.16 -2.85
N SER A 31 -15.46 7.09 -2.15
CA SER A 31 -14.86 8.27 -1.52
C SER A 31 -14.57 9.40 -2.53
N ILE A 32 -14.06 9.06 -3.72
CA ILE A 32 -13.77 10.03 -4.78
C ILE A 32 -15.06 10.64 -5.33
N LEU A 33 -16.06 9.81 -5.65
CA LEU A 33 -17.33 10.26 -6.23
C LEU A 33 -18.15 11.10 -5.24
N GLN A 34 -18.14 10.76 -3.95
CA GLN A 34 -18.79 11.55 -2.90
C GLN A 34 -18.12 12.92 -2.73
N GLN A 35 -16.79 13.00 -2.79
CA GLN A 35 -16.06 14.28 -2.76
C GLN A 35 -16.39 15.14 -3.98
N PHE A 36 -16.46 14.54 -5.17
CA PHE A 36 -16.83 15.24 -6.39
C PHE A 36 -18.28 15.73 -6.34
N SER A 37 -19.22 14.85 -5.98
CA SER A 37 -20.64 15.18 -5.87
C SER A 37 -20.89 16.30 -4.85
N SER A 38 -20.26 16.22 -3.68
CA SER A 38 -20.35 17.27 -2.67
C SER A 38 -19.77 18.60 -3.14
N TRP A 39 -18.75 18.58 -4.02
CA TRP A 39 -18.18 19.78 -4.58
C TRP A 39 -19.10 20.40 -5.64
N VAL A 40 -19.64 19.59 -6.56
CA VAL A 40 -20.59 20.03 -7.60
C VAL A 40 -21.83 20.67 -6.98
N ASP A 41 -22.40 20.04 -5.95
CA ASP A 41 -23.58 20.57 -5.23
C ASP A 41 -23.30 21.95 -4.61
N LYS A 42 -22.09 22.15 -4.07
CA LYS A 42 -21.67 23.45 -3.52
C LYS A 42 -21.46 24.52 -4.58
N GLN A 43 -21.20 24.15 -5.83
CA GLN A 43 -21.13 25.07 -6.96
C GLN A 43 -22.51 25.32 -7.60
N GLY A 44 -23.58 24.72 -7.07
CA GLY A 44 -24.94 24.83 -7.61
C GLY A 44 -25.20 23.95 -8.83
N GLY A 45 -24.32 22.98 -9.13
CA GLY A 45 -24.48 22.03 -10.22
C GLY A 45 -25.18 20.73 -9.81
N ASP A 46 -25.42 19.84 -10.79
CA ASP A 46 -26.03 18.51 -10.58
C ASP A 46 -25.15 17.41 -11.19
N VAL A 47 -24.89 16.34 -10.43
CA VAL A 47 -24.10 15.18 -10.88
C VAL A 47 -24.84 14.28 -11.87
N ASN A 48 -26.17 14.36 -11.93
CA ASN A 48 -26.95 13.73 -13.00
C ASN A 48 -26.88 14.52 -14.29
N ASP A 49 -26.57 15.82 -14.20
CA ASP A 49 -26.42 16.71 -15.34
C ASP A 49 -24.99 17.26 -15.50
N LEU A 50 -24.00 16.37 -15.40
CA LEU A 50 -22.60 16.76 -15.55
C LEU A 50 -22.32 17.35 -16.92
N THR A 51 -21.61 18.47 -16.92
CA THR A 51 -21.01 19.08 -18.10
C THR A 51 -19.49 18.93 -18.07
N ARG A 52 -18.85 19.14 -19.24
CA ARG A 52 -17.39 19.23 -19.33
C ARG A 52 -16.81 20.36 -18.46
N VAL A 53 -17.56 21.44 -18.30
CA VAL A 53 -17.15 22.61 -17.49
C VAL A 53 -17.06 22.24 -16.01
N ASP A 54 -18.01 21.45 -15.50
CA ASP A 54 -17.99 20.98 -14.10
C ASP A 54 -16.76 20.13 -13.81
N VAL A 55 -16.44 19.20 -14.72
CA VAL A 55 -15.24 18.36 -14.60
C VAL A 55 -13.97 19.20 -14.64
N GLN A 56 -13.86 20.15 -15.59
CA GLN A 56 -12.68 21.01 -15.69
C GLN A 56 -12.52 21.90 -14.45
N ASN A 57 -13.60 22.47 -13.94
CA ASN A 57 -13.58 23.30 -12.74
C ASN A 57 -13.23 22.50 -11.49
N TYR A 58 -13.70 21.25 -11.39
CA TYR A 58 -13.31 20.37 -10.31
C TYR A 58 -11.82 20.04 -10.36
N ILE A 59 -11.28 19.73 -11.55
CA ILE A 59 -9.83 19.51 -11.72
C ILE A 59 -9.04 20.77 -11.32
N ASN A 60 -9.48 21.96 -11.74
CA ASN A 60 -8.85 23.22 -11.34
C ASN A 60 -8.92 23.44 -9.82
N HIS A 61 -10.03 23.09 -9.18
CA HIS A 61 -10.17 23.12 -7.72
C HIS A 61 -9.19 22.15 -7.03
N LEU A 62 -9.04 20.93 -7.54
CA LEU A 62 -8.09 19.95 -7.01
C LEU A 62 -6.63 20.44 -7.12
N ILE A 63 -6.31 21.19 -8.17
CA ILE A 63 -4.97 21.77 -8.38
C ILE A 63 -4.76 22.98 -7.46
N ASN A 64 -5.63 23.98 -7.57
CA ASN A 64 -5.36 25.33 -7.05
C ASN A 64 -5.80 25.52 -5.60
N VAL A 65 -6.82 24.76 -5.16
CA VAL A 65 -7.38 24.92 -3.81
C VAL A 65 -6.99 23.77 -2.91
N VAL A 66 -7.09 22.52 -3.39
CA VAL A 66 -6.74 21.35 -2.59
C VAL A 66 -5.23 21.07 -2.61
N GLY A 67 -4.52 21.47 -3.68
CA GLY A 67 -3.08 21.22 -3.81
C GLY A 67 -2.74 19.75 -4.04
N ASN A 68 -3.61 18.98 -4.70
CA ASN A 68 -3.33 17.57 -4.98
C ASN A 68 -2.18 17.41 -5.98
N SER A 69 -1.36 16.37 -5.78
CA SER A 69 -0.33 15.99 -6.75
C SER A 69 -0.94 15.56 -8.09
N ALA A 70 -0.16 15.67 -9.17
CA ALA A 70 -0.58 15.24 -10.51
C ALA A 70 -1.06 13.77 -10.53
N THR A 71 -0.37 12.88 -9.81
CA THR A 71 -0.76 11.47 -9.68
C THR A 71 -2.10 11.29 -8.98
N THR A 72 -2.36 12.06 -7.91
CA THR A 72 -3.65 12.02 -7.21
C THR A 72 -4.78 12.54 -8.10
N ILE A 73 -4.53 13.60 -8.87
CA ILE A 73 -5.49 14.16 -9.83
C ILE A 73 -5.80 13.13 -10.92
N GLU A 74 -4.78 12.48 -11.50
CA GLU A 74 -4.97 11.46 -12.52
C GLU A 74 -5.79 10.26 -12.00
N ASN A 75 -5.52 9.82 -10.78
CA ASN A 75 -6.32 8.78 -10.11
C ASN A 75 -7.78 9.18 -9.94
N LYS A 76 -8.05 10.41 -9.49
CA LYS A 76 -9.42 10.91 -9.34
C LYS A 76 -10.11 11.01 -10.70
N PHE A 77 -9.41 11.56 -11.70
CA PHE A 77 -9.93 11.70 -13.05
C PHE A 77 -10.24 10.36 -13.72
N ALA A 78 -9.42 9.32 -13.50
CA ALA A 78 -9.69 7.98 -14.01
C ALA A 78 -11.01 7.40 -13.46
N VAL A 79 -11.31 7.63 -12.18
CA VAL A 79 -12.59 7.24 -11.57
C VAL A 79 -13.74 8.06 -12.16
N LEU A 80 -13.56 9.38 -12.34
CA LEU A 80 -14.57 10.23 -12.99
C LEU A 80 -14.86 9.80 -14.43
N SER A 81 -13.84 9.37 -15.18
CA SER A 81 -13.96 8.88 -16.55
C SER A 81 -14.71 7.55 -16.61
N LEU A 82 -14.44 6.67 -15.65
CA LEU A 82 -15.15 5.40 -15.54
C LEU A 82 -16.63 5.63 -15.18
N PHE A 83 -16.90 6.53 -14.24
CA PHE A 83 -18.25 6.91 -13.84
C PHE A 83 -19.01 7.62 -14.96
N SER A 84 -18.38 8.56 -15.68
CA SER A 84 -19.01 9.28 -16.80
C SER A 84 -19.41 8.33 -17.93
N LYS A 85 -18.59 7.31 -18.22
CA LYS A 85 -18.92 6.24 -19.16
C LYS A 85 -20.12 5.43 -18.67
N TYR A 86 -20.18 5.09 -17.38
CA TYR A 86 -21.30 4.34 -16.80
C TYR A 86 -22.63 5.09 -16.91
N VAL A 87 -22.65 6.41 -16.66
CA VAL A 87 -23.86 7.23 -16.79
C VAL A 87 -24.18 7.67 -18.23
N GLY A 88 -23.48 7.12 -19.23
CA GLY A 88 -23.75 7.41 -20.65
C GLY A 88 -23.27 8.79 -21.12
N ARG A 89 -22.35 9.45 -20.41
CA ARG A 89 -21.82 10.78 -20.73
C ARG A 89 -20.29 10.82 -20.88
N PRO A 90 -19.67 9.98 -21.72
CA PRO A 90 -18.21 9.94 -21.85
C PRO A 90 -17.59 11.28 -22.30
N HIS A 91 -18.33 12.10 -23.06
CA HIS A 91 -17.85 13.39 -23.58
C HIS A 91 -17.51 14.43 -22.50
N VAL A 92 -18.06 14.31 -21.27
CA VAL A 92 -17.82 15.29 -20.20
C VAL A 92 -16.40 15.24 -19.65
N VAL A 93 -15.67 14.16 -19.93
CA VAL A 93 -14.26 14.01 -19.54
C VAL A 93 -13.29 14.19 -20.72
N GLU A 94 -13.79 14.51 -21.91
CA GLU A 94 -12.95 14.71 -23.09
C GLU A 94 -12.22 16.06 -23.03
N GLN A 95 -10.97 16.05 -23.51
CA GLN A 95 -10.12 17.25 -23.61
C GLN A 95 -9.98 18.02 -22.28
N ILE A 96 -10.09 17.36 -21.13
CA ILE A 96 -9.90 17.99 -19.82
C ILE A 96 -8.41 18.26 -19.60
N SER A 97 -8.08 19.54 -19.40
CA SER A 97 -6.74 20.00 -19.08
C SER A 97 -6.36 19.56 -17.67
N ARG A 98 -5.24 18.84 -17.57
CA ARG A 98 -4.72 18.23 -16.33
C ARG A 98 -3.22 18.43 -16.25
N PRO A 99 -2.65 18.52 -15.04
CA PRO A 99 -1.20 18.54 -14.90
C PRO A 99 -0.63 17.24 -15.47
N LYS A 100 0.36 17.36 -16.36
CA LYS A 100 1.11 16.20 -16.81
C LYS A 100 1.89 15.66 -15.61
N THR A 101 1.71 14.39 -15.29
CA THR A 101 2.68 13.70 -14.43
C THR A 101 4.03 13.77 -15.13
N ARG A 102 5.01 14.46 -14.55
CA ARG A 102 6.40 14.29 -14.99
C ARG A 102 6.67 12.79 -14.91
N LYS A 103 7.16 12.18 -15.99
CA LYS A 103 7.66 10.80 -15.92
C LYS A 103 8.73 10.84 -14.84
N ALA A 104 8.44 10.29 -13.66
CA ALA A 104 9.44 10.17 -12.62
C ALA A 104 10.63 9.48 -13.26
N MET A 105 11.83 10.05 -13.13
CA MET A 105 13.04 9.28 -13.40
C MET A 105 12.86 7.99 -12.61
N HIS A 106 12.93 6.86 -13.30
CA HIS A 106 12.78 5.59 -12.64
C HIS A 106 14.01 5.42 -11.73
N ARG A 107 13.89 5.85 -10.48
CA ARG A 107 14.89 5.65 -9.43
C ARG A 107 14.52 4.41 -8.63
N ALA A 108 15.50 3.85 -7.95
CA ALA A 108 15.16 2.96 -6.85
C ALA A 108 14.33 3.74 -5.82
N PRO A 109 13.24 3.14 -5.30
CA PRO A 109 12.51 3.70 -4.17
C PRO A 109 13.45 3.84 -2.98
N LYS A 110 13.18 4.83 -2.12
CA LYS A 110 13.91 4.98 -0.86
C LYS A 110 13.77 3.69 -0.02
N SER A 111 14.91 3.08 0.27
CA SER A 111 15.06 1.93 1.17
C SER A 111 15.94 2.34 2.35
N LEU A 112 15.96 1.52 3.40
CA LEU A 112 16.91 1.69 4.49
C LEU A 112 18.28 1.20 4.04
N ASP A 113 19.33 1.96 4.35
CA ASP A 113 20.69 1.41 4.29
C ASP A 113 20.95 0.45 5.47
N ARG A 114 22.11 -0.20 5.45
CA ARG A 114 22.49 -1.18 6.49
C ARG A 114 22.53 -0.57 7.90
N ASN A 115 23.01 0.67 8.03
CA ASN A 115 23.14 1.36 9.32
C ASN A 115 21.77 1.80 9.84
N GLU A 116 20.94 2.39 8.98
CA GLU A 116 19.57 2.78 9.30
C GLU A 116 18.73 1.56 9.71
N ARG A 117 18.81 0.47 8.94
CA ARG A 117 18.15 -0.80 9.27
C ARG A 117 18.56 -1.31 10.65
N ASN A 118 19.86 -1.37 10.92
CA ASN A 118 20.37 -1.82 12.22
C ASN A 118 19.95 -0.88 13.36
N ARG A 119 19.92 0.44 13.13
CA ARG A 119 19.44 1.43 14.10
C ARG A 119 17.96 1.17 14.43
N VAL A 120 17.12 1.06 13.41
CA VAL A 120 15.68 0.80 13.57
C VAL A 120 15.42 -0.50 14.32
N LEU A 121 16.08 -1.59 13.96
CA LEU A 121 15.88 -2.88 14.65
C LEU A 121 16.26 -2.79 16.14
N ARG A 122 17.39 -2.15 16.46
CA ARG A 122 17.79 -1.92 17.87
C ARG A 122 16.77 -1.08 18.63
N GLU A 123 16.22 -0.04 18.03
CA GLU A 123 15.20 0.81 18.67
C GLU A 123 13.87 0.08 18.88
N VAL A 124 13.47 -0.75 17.93
CA VAL A 124 12.29 -1.61 18.07
C VAL A 124 12.50 -2.62 19.20
N GLU A 125 13.67 -3.25 19.28
CA GLU A 125 14.03 -4.18 20.35
C GLU A 125 14.04 -3.53 21.74
N ARG A 126 14.58 -2.32 21.85
CA ARG A 126 14.59 -1.54 23.09
C ARG A 126 13.18 -1.27 23.64
N SER A 127 12.14 -1.32 22.80
CA SER A 127 10.76 -1.19 23.27
C SER A 127 10.30 -2.35 24.16
N GLY A 128 10.98 -3.50 24.10
CA GLY A 128 10.61 -4.74 24.81
C GLY A 128 9.31 -5.38 24.33
N ASN A 129 8.60 -4.78 23.38
CA ASN A 129 7.31 -5.27 22.92
C ASN A 129 7.50 -6.38 21.87
N LEU A 130 7.39 -7.64 22.29
CA LEU A 130 7.66 -8.81 21.45
C LEU A 130 6.83 -8.83 20.15
N ARG A 131 5.56 -8.41 20.21
CA ARG A 131 4.71 -8.29 19.02
C ARG A 131 5.30 -7.30 18.01
N ASN A 132 5.65 -6.11 18.47
CA ASN A 132 6.16 -5.05 17.61
C ASN A 132 7.51 -5.45 16.99
N ILE A 133 8.36 -6.11 17.78
CA ILE A 133 9.63 -6.67 17.31
C ILE A 133 9.37 -7.71 16.21
N ALA A 134 8.49 -8.69 16.46
CA ALA A 134 8.14 -9.70 15.47
C ALA A 134 7.54 -9.10 14.19
N ILE A 135 6.68 -8.08 14.28
CA ILE A 135 6.12 -7.37 13.11
C ILE A 135 7.23 -6.74 12.28
N SER A 136 8.15 -5.99 12.90
CA SER A 136 9.23 -5.28 12.20
C SER A 136 10.19 -6.25 11.51
N TYR A 137 10.58 -7.33 12.21
CA TYR A 137 11.41 -8.38 11.63
C TYR A 137 10.69 -9.10 10.48
N LEU A 138 9.42 -9.47 10.66
CA LEU A 138 8.67 -10.16 9.61
C LEU A 138 8.61 -9.31 8.33
N PHE A 139 8.23 -8.03 8.41
CA PHE A 139 8.23 -7.15 7.23
C PHE A 139 9.59 -7.09 6.52
N LEU A 140 10.65 -6.84 7.28
CA LEU A 140 11.98 -6.63 6.72
C LEU A 140 12.54 -7.89 6.04
N TYR A 141 12.19 -9.07 6.53
CA TYR A 141 12.72 -10.34 6.04
C TYR A 141 11.80 -11.11 5.08
N THR A 142 10.59 -10.63 4.82
CA THR A 142 9.63 -11.29 3.91
C THR A 142 9.08 -10.38 2.83
N GLY A 143 9.27 -9.06 2.95
CA GLY A 143 8.79 -8.10 1.97
C GLY A 143 7.27 -8.02 1.85
N LEU A 144 6.50 -8.52 2.81
CA LEU A 144 5.03 -8.50 2.76
C LEU A 144 4.46 -7.08 2.60
N ARG A 145 3.32 -6.97 1.94
CA ARG A 145 2.47 -5.77 2.02
C ARG A 145 1.86 -5.66 3.41
N VAL A 146 1.52 -4.45 3.84
CA VAL A 146 0.88 -4.25 5.13
C VAL A 146 -0.47 -4.96 5.23
N SER A 147 -1.24 -5.00 4.15
CA SER A 147 -2.50 -5.75 4.08
C SER A 147 -2.27 -7.24 4.27
N GLU A 148 -1.28 -7.81 3.57
CA GLU A 148 -0.90 -9.22 3.68
C GLU A 148 -0.51 -9.56 5.13
N LEU A 149 0.34 -8.75 5.77
CA LEU A 149 0.80 -9.01 7.14
C LEU A 149 -0.32 -8.98 8.19
N VAL A 150 -1.23 -8.01 8.10
CA VAL A 150 -2.34 -7.94 9.08
C VAL A 150 -3.36 -9.06 8.88
N ASP A 151 -3.39 -9.63 7.67
CA ASP A 151 -4.31 -10.68 7.26
C ASP A 151 -3.82 -12.09 7.57
N LEU A 152 -2.54 -12.27 7.92
CA LEU A 152 -1.97 -13.57 8.29
C LEU A 152 -2.67 -14.17 9.52
N ASP A 153 -2.90 -15.46 9.46
CA ASP A 153 -3.32 -16.30 10.57
C ASP A 153 -2.13 -17.12 11.12
N GLN A 154 -2.29 -17.70 12.30
CA GLN A 154 -1.24 -18.54 12.90
C GLN A 154 -0.89 -19.74 12.00
N ASP A 155 -1.90 -20.32 11.35
CA ASP A 155 -1.76 -21.49 10.47
C ASP A 155 -1.13 -21.18 9.10
N ASP A 156 -0.85 -19.90 8.83
CA ASP A 156 -0.05 -19.48 7.68
C ASP A 156 1.45 -19.58 7.96
N ILE A 157 1.87 -19.78 9.21
CA ILE A 157 3.27 -19.85 9.63
C ILE A 157 3.67 -21.31 9.83
N MET A 158 4.47 -21.82 8.91
CA MET A 158 5.10 -23.14 9.04
C MET A 158 6.54 -22.95 9.49
N MET A 159 6.91 -23.37 10.70
CA MET A 159 8.30 -23.25 11.16
C MET A 159 8.75 -24.37 12.09
N SER A 160 10.02 -24.72 11.95
CA SER A 160 10.81 -25.59 12.81
C SER A 160 12.07 -24.83 13.25
N GLU A 161 12.99 -25.47 13.99
CA GLU A 161 14.29 -24.87 14.35
C GLU A 161 15.19 -24.58 13.13
N ARG A 162 15.06 -25.34 12.03
CA ARG A 162 15.96 -25.22 10.86
C ARG A 162 15.35 -24.53 9.65
N ARG A 163 14.04 -24.60 9.49
CA ARG A 163 13.32 -24.07 8.32
C ARG A 163 12.06 -23.37 8.76
N GLY A 164 11.61 -22.42 7.96
CA GLY A 164 10.24 -21.92 8.06
C GLY A 164 9.84 -21.15 6.84
N SER A 165 8.54 -20.91 6.72
CA SER A 165 7.91 -20.17 5.65
C SER A 165 6.60 -19.56 6.13
N VAL A 166 6.19 -18.48 5.47
CA VAL A 166 4.86 -17.91 5.57
C VAL A 166 4.10 -18.13 4.26
N ILE A 167 2.87 -18.60 4.36
CA ILE A 167 1.94 -18.72 3.23
C ILE A 167 1.15 -17.43 3.14
N VAL A 168 1.16 -16.78 1.98
CA VAL A 168 0.55 -15.46 1.78
C VAL A 168 -0.53 -15.57 0.74
N GLY A 169 -1.67 -14.89 0.94
CA GLY A 169 -2.74 -14.79 -0.07
C GLY A 169 -3.71 -15.97 -0.10
N ARG A 170 -3.57 -16.95 0.81
CA ARG A 170 -4.45 -18.12 0.93
C ARG A 170 -5.93 -17.68 0.97
N GLY A 171 -6.71 -18.11 -0.03
CA GLY A 171 -8.16 -17.91 -0.08
C GLY A 171 -8.65 -16.48 -0.34
N LYS A 172 -7.78 -15.53 -0.73
CA LYS A 172 -8.14 -14.08 -0.77
C LYS A 172 -8.01 -13.39 -2.13
N GLY A 173 -7.90 -14.14 -3.23
CA GLY A 173 -7.81 -13.56 -4.59
C GLY A 173 -6.51 -12.79 -4.88
N ASP A 174 -5.62 -12.71 -3.90
CA ASP A 174 -4.23 -12.30 -4.06
C ASP A 174 -3.40 -13.44 -4.65
N ILE A 175 -2.22 -13.10 -5.18
CA ILE A 175 -1.25 -14.10 -5.67
C ILE A 175 -0.76 -14.91 -4.47
N GLU A 176 -1.20 -16.16 -4.39
CA GLU A 176 -0.74 -17.10 -3.38
C GLU A 176 0.75 -17.40 -3.58
N ARG A 177 1.51 -17.31 -2.49
CA ARG A 177 2.95 -17.58 -2.52
C ARG A 177 3.46 -18.04 -1.16
N ILE A 178 4.57 -18.76 -1.19
CA ILE A 178 5.29 -19.19 0.00
C ILE A 178 6.57 -18.37 0.10
N VAL A 179 6.73 -17.63 1.20
CA VAL A 179 7.93 -16.82 1.45
C VAL A 179 8.77 -17.48 2.54
N PRO A 180 10.03 -17.86 2.26
CA PRO A 180 10.92 -18.43 3.27
C PRO A 180 11.16 -17.48 4.45
N LEU A 181 11.22 -18.03 5.66
CA LEU A 181 11.52 -17.30 6.89
C LEU A 181 12.98 -17.56 7.32
N PRO A 182 13.86 -16.56 7.24
CA PRO A 182 15.22 -16.68 7.75
C PRO A 182 15.22 -16.80 9.28
N GLN A 183 16.36 -17.25 9.84
CA GLN A 183 16.51 -17.54 11.28
C GLN A 183 16.08 -16.37 12.17
N GLU A 184 16.49 -15.14 11.85
CA GLU A 184 16.14 -13.93 12.61
C GLU A 184 14.62 -13.71 12.70
N ALA A 185 13.91 -13.82 11.57
CA ALA A 185 12.46 -13.69 11.54
C ALA A 185 11.79 -14.80 12.38
N ARG A 186 12.25 -16.04 12.26
CA ARG A 186 11.74 -17.18 13.05
C ARG A 186 11.96 -16.98 14.54
N PHE A 187 13.14 -16.49 14.93
CA PHE A 187 13.50 -16.26 16.33
C PHE A 187 12.54 -15.27 16.99
N HIS A 188 12.36 -14.08 16.41
CA HIS A 188 11.47 -13.07 16.98
C HIS A 188 9.99 -13.46 16.91
N LEU A 189 9.58 -14.14 15.83
CA LEU A 189 8.21 -14.62 15.70
C LEU A 189 7.89 -15.69 16.75
N LYS A 190 8.80 -16.65 16.99
CA LYS A 190 8.65 -17.67 18.04
C LYS A 190 8.51 -17.04 19.43
N ARG A 191 9.35 -16.06 19.77
CA ARG A 191 9.26 -15.34 21.05
C ARG A 191 7.91 -14.64 21.22
N TYR A 192 7.41 -13.99 20.18
CA TYR A 192 6.08 -13.38 20.23
C TYR A 192 4.98 -14.42 20.43
N LEU A 193 4.99 -15.51 19.67
CA LEU A 193 3.97 -16.56 19.77
C LEU A 193 3.94 -17.23 21.15
N GLN A 194 5.09 -17.36 21.81
CA GLN A 194 5.18 -17.91 23.17
C GLN A 194 4.62 -16.95 24.25
N ASP A 195 4.70 -15.64 24.05
CA ASP A 195 4.20 -14.61 24.97
C ASP A 195 2.72 -14.24 24.70
N ARG A 196 2.21 -14.59 23.51
CA ARG A 196 0.87 -14.24 23.05
C ARG A 196 -0.22 -14.98 23.83
N ASN A 197 -0.84 -14.28 24.77
CA ASN A 197 -1.98 -14.78 25.55
C ASN A 197 -3.35 -14.52 24.89
N SER A 198 -3.59 -15.03 23.68
CA SER A 198 -4.91 -14.87 23.03
C SER A 198 -5.32 -16.07 22.17
N ASN A 199 -6.61 -16.40 22.15
CA ASN A 199 -7.16 -17.55 21.39
C ASN A 199 -7.70 -17.16 19.99
N ILE A 200 -7.23 -16.05 19.43
CA ILE A 200 -7.68 -15.56 18.12
C ILE A 200 -6.77 -16.12 17.04
N GLU A 201 -7.35 -16.54 15.92
CA GLU A 201 -6.66 -17.13 14.76
C GLU A 201 -5.57 -16.21 14.19
N ALA A 202 -5.85 -14.90 14.10
CA ALA A 202 -4.96 -13.88 13.55
C ALA A 202 -3.55 -13.92 14.12
N LEU A 203 -2.51 -13.96 13.27
CA LEU A 203 -1.12 -14.02 13.71
C LEU A 203 -0.79 -12.89 14.70
N PHE A 204 -1.04 -11.65 14.29
CA PHE A 204 -0.81 -10.47 15.13
C PHE A 204 -2.11 -9.90 15.68
N VAL A 205 -2.13 -9.67 16.99
CA VAL A 205 -3.27 -9.09 17.70
C VAL A 205 -2.98 -7.75 18.36
N SER A 206 -4.01 -6.95 18.53
CA SER A 206 -4.04 -5.79 19.39
C SER A 206 -4.99 -6.00 20.55
N TYR A 207 -4.58 -5.56 21.74
CA TYR A 207 -5.47 -5.49 22.89
C TYR A 207 -6.18 -4.15 22.88
N TYR A 208 -7.51 -4.17 22.77
CA TYR A 208 -8.34 -2.98 22.74
C TYR A 208 -9.64 -3.23 23.49
N ARG A 209 -10.07 -2.28 24.35
CA ARG A 209 -11.32 -2.37 25.13
C ARG A 209 -11.51 -3.72 25.84
N LYS A 210 -10.46 -4.20 26.52
CA LYS A 210 -10.47 -5.47 27.28
C LYS A 210 -10.63 -6.75 26.43
N SER A 211 -10.37 -6.68 25.13
CA SER A 211 -10.42 -7.84 24.24
C SER A 211 -9.25 -7.82 23.27
N PHE A 212 -8.81 -8.99 22.83
CA PHE A 212 -7.90 -9.09 21.69
C PHE A 212 -8.70 -8.99 20.39
N ALA A 213 -8.07 -8.42 19.37
CA ALA A 213 -8.58 -8.42 18.00
C ALA A 213 -7.41 -8.46 17.02
N ARG A 214 -7.65 -8.90 15.78
CA ARG A 214 -6.66 -8.80 14.68
C ARG A 214 -6.09 -7.38 14.61
N ILE A 215 -4.77 -7.26 14.45
CA ILE A 215 -4.14 -5.95 14.30
C ILE A 215 -4.65 -5.26 13.03
N THR A 216 -4.77 -3.94 13.07
CA THR A 216 -5.22 -3.17 11.89
C THR A 216 -4.03 -2.59 11.13
N VAL A 217 -4.21 -2.32 9.83
CA VAL A 217 -3.22 -1.60 9.00
C VAL A 217 -2.78 -0.30 9.68
N ARG A 218 -3.74 0.45 10.23
CA ARG A 218 -3.47 1.72 10.92
C ARG A 218 -2.61 1.53 12.18
N ALA A 219 -2.83 0.46 12.93
CA ALA A 219 -2.01 0.16 14.11
C ALA A 219 -0.57 -0.17 13.73
N VAL A 220 -0.36 -0.95 12.66
CA VAL A 220 0.98 -1.23 12.11
C VAL A 220 1.65 0.04 11.58
N GLN A 221 0.93 0.89 10.85
CA GLN A 221 1.48 2.15 10.36
C GLN A 221 1.91 3.07 11.52
N LYS A 222 1.06 3.22 12.55
CA LYS A 222 1.39 3.98 13.75
C LYS A 222 2.57 3.40 14.52
N LEU A 223 2.71 2.07 14.54
CA LEU A 223 3.86 1.41 15.13
C LEU A 223 5.15 1.87 14.44
N LEU A 224 5.22 1.68 13.13
CA LEU A 224 6.43 1.93 12.35
C LEU A 224 6.77 3.42 12.30
N GLN A 225 5.77 4.30 12.30
CA GLN A 225 5.96 5.75 12.35
C GLN A 225 6.75 6.22 13.58
N LYS A 226 6.70 5.48 14.70
CA LYS A 226 7.51 5.81 15.89
C LYS A 226 9.02 5.74 15.65
N TYR A 227 9.42 5.02 14.61
CA TYR A 227 10.81 4.79 14.21
C TYR A 227 11.11 5.46 12.86
N ASP A 228 10.28 6.43 12.45
CA ASP A 228 10.37 7.16 11.18
C ASP A 228 10.42 6.26 9.94
N ILE A 229 9.71 5.13 9.99
CA ILE A 229 9.61 4.20 8.87
C ILE A 229 8.16 3.84 8.55
N HIS A 230 7.95 3.35 7.33
CA HIS A 230 6.64 2.92 6.85
C HIS A 230 6.71 1.55 6.18
N PRO A 231 5.60 0.78 6.10
CA PRO A 231 5.63 -0.60 5.61
C PRO A 231 6.27 -0.77 4.23
N HIS A 232 5.97 0.16 3.31
CA HIS A 232 6.55 0.11 1.96
C HIS A 232 8.07 0.30 1.97
N GLN A 233 8.63 1.11 2.88
CA GLN A 233 10.08 1.28 3.01
C GLN A 233 10.76 -0.02 3.41
N LEU A 234 10.22 -0.77 4.37
CA LEU A 234 10.74 -2.10 4.75
C LEU A 234 10.67 -3.09 3.59
N ARG A 235 9.57 -3.08 2.83
CA ARG A 235 9.46 -3.88 1.61
C ARG A 235 10.46 -3.46 0.54
N HIS A 236 10.72 -2.16 0.39
CA HIS A 236 11.74 -1.65 -0.53
C HIS A 236 13.12 -2.09 -0.11
N THR A 237 13.45 -2.03 1.19
CA THR A 237 14.68 -2.56 1.76
C THR A 237 14.84 -4.04 1.44
N TYR A 238 13.83 -4.87 1.69
CA TYR A 238 13.85 -6.29 1.36
C TYR A 238 14.13 -6.55 -0.13
N CYS A 239 13.38 -5.91 -1.03
CA CYS A 239 13.57 -6.10 -2.47
C CYS A 239 14.95 -5.60 -2.93
N ARG A 240 15.42 -4.47 -2.37
CA ARG A 240 16.71 -3.89 -2.70
C ARG A 240 17.86 -4.76 -2.24
N GLU A 241 17.77 -5.34 -1.05
CA GLU A 241 18.78 -6.26 -0.52
C GLU A 241 18.89 -7.54 -1.37
N LEU A 242 17.75 -8.12 -1.78
CA LEU A 242 17.78 -9.30 -2.66
C LEU A 242 18.43 -8.98 -4.02
N VAL A 243 18.00 -7.89 -4.66
CA VAL A 243 18.58 -7.46 -5.95
C VAL A 243 20.07 -7.12 -5.79
N GLY A 244 20.44 -6.40 -4.73
CA GLY A 244 21.83 -6.07 -4.42
C GLY A 244 22.71 -7.28 -4.09
N SER A 245 22.09 -8.38 -3.63
CA SER A 245 22.76 -9.67 -3.40
C SER A 245 22.84 -10.55 -4.67
N GLY A 246 22.43 -10.02 -5.83
CA GLY A 246 22.48 -10.74 -7.11
C GLY A 246 21.32 -11.69 -7.37
N VAL A 247 20.26 -11.66 -6.57
CA VAL A 247 19.04 -12.44 -6.83
C VAL A 247 18.35 -11.89 -8.08
N ASP A 248 17.97 -12.77 -9.00
CA ASP A 248 17.35 -12.35 -10.25
C ASP A 248 15.99 -11.68 -10.03
N ILE A 249 15.64 -10.77 -10.94
CA ILE A 249 14.43 -9.92 -10.83
C ILE A 249 13.14 -10.76 -10.80
N ALA A 250 13.11 -11.92 -11.45
CA ALA A 250 11.92 -12.77 -11.47
C ALA A 250 11.70 -13.41 -10.10
N THR A 251 12.74 -13.97 -9.48
CA THR A 251 12.68 -14.50 -8.11
C THR A 251 12.29 -13.43 -7.11
N VAL A 252 12.83 -12.20 -7.20
CA VAL A 252 12.44 -11.10 -6.30
C VAL A 252 10.97 -10.71 -6.52
N ALA A 253 10.49 -10.72 -7.77
CA ALA A 253 9.09 -10.43 -8.07
C ALA A 253 8.14 -11.48 -7.49
N GLU A 254 8.50 -12.75 -7.58
CA GLU A 254 7.75 -13.88 -7.01
C GLU A 254 7.68 -13.76 -5.49
N LEU A 255 8.83 -13.60 -4.81
CA LEU A 255 8.90 -13.44 -3.35
C LEU A 255 8.09 -12.23 -2.85
N ALA A 256 8.17 -11.11 -3.56
CA ALA A 256 7.39 -9.93 -3.23
C ALA A 256 5.90 -10.07 -3.63
N GLY A 257 5.54 -10.97 -4.54
CA GLY A 257 4.19 -11.05 -5.11
C GLY A 257 3.86 -9.83 -5.98
N HIS A 258 4.77 -9.44 -6.87
CA HIS A 258 4.52 -8.40 -7.88
C HIS A 258 3.93 -9.03 -9.16
N GLY A 259 2.70 -8.63 -9.52
CA GLY A 259 2.07 -9.06 -10.78
C GLY A 259 2.65 -8.40 -12.05
N ASP A 260 3.47 -7.34 -11.90
CA ASP A 260 4.20 -6.70 -12.99
C ASP A 260 5.69 -6.64 -12.64
N ILE A 261 6.50 -7.29 -13.46
CA ILE A 261 7.97 -7.36 -13.33
C ILE A 261 8.62 -5.96 -13.31
N ASN A 262 8.01 -4.96 -13.95
CA ASN A 262 8.52 -3.58 -13.96
C ASN A 262 8.50 -2.95 -12.56
N VAL A 263 7.60 -3.40 -11.68
CA VAL A 263 7.58 -3.00 -10.26
C VAL A 263 8.84 -3.48 -9.55
N THR A 264 9.37 -4.65 -9.89
CA THR A 264 10.63 -5.14 -9.32
C THR A 264 11.84 -4.52 -10.01
N ARG A 265 11.79 -4.33 -11.34
CA ARG A 265 12.90 -3.75 -12.12
C ARG A 265 13.34 -2.37 -11.62
N ARG A 266 12.48 -1.62 -10.95
CA ARG A 266 12.87 -0.33 -10.34
C ARG A 266 13.96 -0.48 -9.26
N TYR A 267 14.04 -1.63 -8.57
CA TYR A 267 15.07 -1.88 -7.55
C TYR A 267 16.45 -2.19 -8.12
N SER A 268 16.60 -2.36 -9.44
CA SER A 268 17.92 -2.50 -10.07
C SER A 268 18.54 -1.17 -10.50
N LYS A 269 17.83 -0.06 -10.32
CA LYS A 269 18.29 1.28 -10.70
C LYS A 269 19.00 1.93 -9.52
N PRO A 270 19.97 2.82 -9.72
CA PRO A 270 20.59 3.51 -8.59
C PRO A 270 19.57 4.44 -7.89
N SER A 271 19.70 4.60 -6.58
CA SER A 271 19.01 5.64 -5.82
C SER A 271 19.67 7.01 -6.06
N ASP A 272 19.03 8.09 -5.63
CA ASP A 272 19.65 9.43 -5.72
C ASP A 272 20.89 9.51 -4.80
N ASP A 273 20.81 8.97 -3.59
CA ASP A 273 21.93 8.92 -2.63
C ASP A 273 23.14 8.15 -3.20
N GLU A 274 22.91 7.04 -3.92
CA GLU A 274 23.99 6.28 -4.57
C GLU A 274 24.65 7.04 -5.71
N LEU A 275 23.87 7.83 -6.46
CA LEU A 275 24.42 8.69 -7.52
C LEU A 275 25.24 9.83 -6.93
N GLU A 276 24.75 10.45 -5.85
CA GLU A 276 25.47 11.50 -5.14
C GLU A 276 26.79 10.96 -4.56
N GLN A 277 26.75 9.81 -3.87
CA GLN A 277 27.94 9.15 -3.35
C GLN A 277 28.92 8.76 -4.45
N ALA A 278 28.44 8.29 -5.62
CA ALA A 278 29.31 7.95 -6.74
C ALA A 278 30.05 9.17 -7.29
N VAL A 279 29.36 10.32 -7.41
CA VAL A 279 29.99 11.59 -7.82
C VAL A 279 30.98 12.06 -6.76
N GLN A 280 30.59 12.06 -5.48
CA GLN A 280 31.46 12.48 -4.38
C GLN A 280 32.71 11.61 -4.28
N LYS A 281 32.60 10.29 -4.42
CA LYS A 281 33.76 9.38 -4.41
C LYS A 281 34.71 9.62 -5.58
N THR A 282 34.21 10.12 -6.71
CA THR A 282 35.01 10.28 -7.94
C THR A 282 35.68 11.66 -8.00
N PHE A 283 35.03 12.69 -7.47
CA PHE A 283 35.47 14.09 -7.65
C PHE A 283 35.53 14.92 -6.36
N GLY A 284 35.17 14.37 -5.20
CA GLY A 284 35.22 15.02 -3.89
C GLY A 284 36.41 14.57 -3.07
#